data_AF-A0A3B8J013-F1
#
_entry.id   AF-A0A3B8J013-F1
#
_cell.length_a   1.000
_cell.length_b   1.000
_cell.length_c   1.000
_cell.angle_alpha   90.00
_cell.angle_beta   90.00
_cell.angle_gamma   90.00
#
_symmetry.space_group_name_H-M   'P 1'
#
loop_
_entity.id
_entity.type
_entity.pdbx_description
1 polymer ?
#
loop_
_entity_poly.entity_id
_entity_poly.type
_entity_poly.pdbx_seq_one_letter_code
_entity_poly.pdbx_strand_id
1 'polypeptide(L)'
;MSTHNTLLIGTRKGLITYRRNGSGQWAYSDVQFLGVPVTIATYDPVTGTHWALLDHGHWGCKVHRSPNGTDWEELEAPKYPEGTEVKEGVPAATRYLWAFAAG
;
A
#
# COMPACT_ATOMS: atom_id res chain seq x y z
N MET A 1 17.66 12.17 -0.75
CA MET A 1 16.76 12.98 0.09
C MET A 1 16.42 12.16 1.32
N SER A 2 16.54 12.70 2.54
CA SER A 2 16.27 11.96 3.77
C SER A 2 14.77 11.61 3.86
N THR A 3 14.48 10.34 4.10
CA THR A 3 13.14 9.73 4.21
C THR A 3 12.38 10.17 5.45
N HIS A 4 13.07 10.84 6.38
CA HIS A 4 12.55 11.35 7.65
C HIS A 4 11.59 12.54 7.50
N ASN A 5 11.27 12.94 6.26
CA ASN A 5 10.41 14.08 5.94
C ASN A 5 9.12 13.68 5.21
N THR A 6 8.84 12.38 5.06
CA THR A 6 7.60 11.89 4.44
C THR A 6 6.82 11.05 5.46
N LEU A 7 5.53 11.32 5.59
CA LEU A 7 4.60 10.53 6.38
C LEU A 7 3.52 9.98 5.45
N LEU A 8 3.47 8.65 5.33
CA LEU A 8 2.47 7.92 4.56
C LEU A 8 1.36 7.45 5.49
N ILE A 9 0.12 7.79 5.19
CA ILE A 9 -1.05 7.49 6.01
C ILE A 9 -2.04 6.68 5.17
N GLY A 10 -2.04 5.36 5.35
CA GLY A 10 -3.07 4.49 4.80
C GLY A 10 -4.39 4.67 5.56
N THR A 11 -5.48 4.87 4.83
CA THR A 11 -6.82 5.03 5.41
C THR A 11 -7.83 4.13 4.70
N ARG A 12 -9.06 4.05 5.23
CA ARG A 12 -10.19 3.41 4.52
C ARG A 12 -10.63 4.15 3.25
N LYS A 13 -10.07 5.32 2.95
CA LYS A 13 -10.49 6.22 1.87
C LYS A 13 -9.33 6.67 0.97
N GLY A 14 -8.16 6.02 1.07
CA GLY A 14 -7.00 6.31 0.23
C GLY A 14 -5.71 6.44 1.05
N LEU A 15 -4.63 6.75 0.34
CA LEU A 15 -3.31 7.05 0.87
C LEU A 15 -3.12 8.56 0.92
N ILE A 16 -2.86 9.09 2.11
CA ILE A 16 -2.56 10.50 2.31
C ILE A 16 -1.07 10.65 2.60
N THR A 17 -0.42 11.58 1.91
CA THR A 17 1.00 11.89 2.13
C THR A 17 1.14 13.27 2.75
N TYR A 18 1.88 13.34 3.86
CA TYR A 18 2.36 14.59 4.45
C TYR A 18 3.87 14.71 4.24
N ARG A 19 4.33 15.95 4.04
CA ARG A 19 5.76 16.25 3.94
C ARG A 19 6.18 17.29 4.97
N ARG A 20 7.33 17.06 5.58
CA ARG A 20 7.95 17.99 6.52
C ARG A 20 8.80 19.00 5.74
N ASN A 21 8.49 20.29 5.89
CA ASN A 21 9.23 21.36 5.22
C ASN A 21 10.56 21.68 5.94
N GLY A 22 11.33 22.61 5.38
CA GLY A 22 12.62 23.04 5.94
C GLY A 22 12.54 23.70 7.32
N SER A 23 11.38 24.24 7.72
CA SER A 23 11.15 24.76 9.09
C SER A 23 10.70 23.67 10.07
N GLY A 24 10.58 22.42 9.62
CA GLY A 24 10.19 21.29 10.44
C GLY A 24 8.67 21.14 10.63
N GLN A 25 7.85 21.91 9.91
CA GLN A 25 6.39 21.81 9.94
C GLN A 25 5.90 20.75 8.94
N TRP A 26 4.88 19.99 9.34
CA TRP A 26 4.20 19.05 8.45
C TRP A 26 3.11 19.76 7.66
N ALA A 27 3.07 19.52 6.36
CA ALA A 27 2.01 20.00 5.48
C ALA A 27 1.44 18.83 4.67
N TYR A 28 0.15 18.91 4.37
CA TYR A 28 -0.48 18.02 3.40
C TYR A 28 0.27 18.15 2.07
N SER A 29 0.59 17.01 1.45
CA SER A 29 1.27 16.97 0.16
C SER A 29 0.34 16.47 -0.93
N ASP A 30 -0.27 15.29 -0.74
CA ASP A 30 -1.00 14.64 -1.81
C ASP A 30 -1.95 13.53 -1.30
N VAL A 31 -2.87 13.11 -2.17
CA VAL A 31 -3.75 11.96 -1.98
C VAL A 31 -3.69 11.03 -3.19
N GLN A 32 -3.51 9.74 -2.91
CA GLN A 32 -3.47 8.66 -3.90
C GLN A 32 -4.54 7.61 -3.55
N PHE A 33 -5.00 6.85 -4.54
CA PHE A 33 -6.02 5.79 -4.36
C PHE A 33 -7.31 6.27 -3.67
N LEU A 34 -7.79 7.47 -4.03
CA LEU A 34 -8.95 8.09 -3.40
C LEU A 34 -10.18 7.15 -3.41
N GLY A 35 -10.78 6.95 -2.24
CA GLY A 35 -11.94 6.08 -2.06
C GLY A 35 -11.59 4.60 -1.85
N VAL A 36 -10.34 4.19 -2.06
CA VAL A 36 -9.90 2.80 -1.90
C VAL A 36 -9.17 2.62 -0.55
N PRO A 37 -9.53 1.62 0.27
CA PRO A 37 -8.80 1.29 1.48
C PRO A 37 -7.33 0.93 1.21
N VAL A 38 -6.42 1.60 1.92
CA VAL A 38 -4.98 1.28 1.94
C VAL A 38 -4.64 0.67 3.30
N THR A 39 -4.27 -0.61 3.30
CA THR A 39 -4.03 -1.39 4.53
C THR A 39 -2.61 -1.21 5.04
N ILE A 40 -1.64 -1.10 4.13
CA ILE A 40 -0.24 -0.83 4.44
C ILE A 40 0.29 0.18 3.43
N ALA A 41 0.98 1.20 3.93
CA ALA A 41 1.78 2.10 3.13
C ALA A 41 3.17 2.23 3.77
N THR A 42 4.24 2.01 3.01
CA THR A 42 5.60 2.10 3.52
C THR A 42 6.56 2.59 2.45
N TYR A 43 7.73 3.04 2.88
CA TYR A 43 8.83 3.41 2.00
C TYR A 43 10.06 2.56 2.36
N ASP A 44 10.64 1.96 1.33
CA ASP A 44 11.89 1.22 1.39
C ASP A 44 13.07 2.18 1.13
N PRO A 45 13.92 2.45 2.14
CA PRO A 45 15.08 3.32 1.97
C PRO A 45 16.25 2.70 1.22
N VAL A 46 16.30 1.37 1.11
CA VAL A 46 17.36 0.67 0.39
C VAL A 46 17.11 0.77 -1.11
N THR A 47 15.88 0.48 -1.54
CA THR A 47 15.52 0.51 -2.97
C THR A 47 14.98 1.86 -3.44
N GLY A 48 14.54 2.71 -2.51
CA GLY A 48 13.86 3.96 -2.83
C GLY A 48 12.38 3.79 -3.23
N THR A 49 11.78 2.66 -2.89
CA THR A 49 10.43 2.28 -3.37
C THR A 49 9.35 2.61 -2.35
N HIS A 50 8.30 3.31 -2.79
CA HIS A 50 7.06 3.42 -2.05
C HIS A 50 6.19 2.20 -2.33
N TRP A 51 5.57 1.65 -1.29
CA TRP A 51 4.67 0.51 -1.36
C TRP A 51 3.30 0.90 -0.82
N ALA A 52 2.24 0.48 -1.51
CA ALA A 52 0.87 0.61 -1.06
C ALA A 52 0.13 -0.72 -1.30
N LEU A 53 -0.39 -1.32 -0.24
CA LEU A 53 -1.23 -2.51 -0.28
C LEU A 53 -2.68 -2.09 -0.05
N LEU A 54 -3.55 -2.48 -0.96
CA LEU A 54 -4.93 -2.03 -1.02
C LEU A 54 -5.89 -3.18 -0.81
N ASP A 55 -7.04 -2.88 -0.23
CA ASP A 55 -8.18 -3.78 -0.12
C ASP A 55 -9.33 -3.22 -0.97
N HIS A 56 -9.57 -3.82 -2.14
CA HIS A 56 -10.69 -3.46 -3.02
C HIS A 56 -11.98 -4.24 -2.68
N GLY A 57 -12.07 -4.87 -1.51
CA GLY A 57 -13.22 -5.67 -1.12
C GLY A 57 -13.42 -6.87 -2.05
N HIS A 58 -14.52 -6.88 -2.81
CA HIS A 58 -14.86 -8.03 -3.66
C HIS A 58 -13.91 -8.22 -4.85
N TRP A 59 -13.14 -7.21 -5.24
CA TRP A 59 -12.08 -7.34 -6.25
C TRP A 59 -10.74 -7.82 -5.68
N GLY A 60 -10.66 -8.05 -4.37
CA GLY A 60 -9.49 -8.60 -3.68
C GLY A 60 -8.40 -7.57 -3.37
N CYS A 61 -7.27 -8.06 -2.86
CA CYS A 61 -6.13 -7.22 -2.51
C CYS A 61 -5.30 -6.85 -3.74
N LYS A 62 -4.70 -5.66 -3.70
CA LYS A 62 -3.77 -5.16 -4.72
C LYS A 62 -2.46 -4.72 -4.08
N VAL A 63 -1.36 -4.92 -4.79
CA VAL A 63 -0.03 -4.43 -4.39
C VAL A 63 0.40 -3.40 -5.41
N HIS A 64 0.73 -2.20 -4.96
CA HIS A 64 1.28 -1.15 -5.81
C HIS A 64 2.66 -0.74 -5.32
N ARG A 65 3.54 -0.42 -6.26
CA ARG A 65 4.83 0.22 -5.98
C ARG A 65 4.98 1.52 -6.77
N SER A 66 5.77 2.44 -6.24
CA SER A 66 6.08 3.69 -6.92
C SER A 66 7.50 4.18 -6.61
N PRO A 67 8.26 4.67 -7.60
CA PRO A 67 9.57 5.26 -7.36
C PRO A 67 9.50 6.66 -6.72
N ASN A 68 8.37 7.36 -6.84
CA ASN A 68 8.22 8.76 -6.41
C ASN A 68 6.99 9.03 -5.53
N GLY A 69 6.16 8.01 -5.30
CA GLY A 69 4.92 8.09 -4.51
C GLY A 69 3.73 8.66 -5.28
N THR A 70 3.86 8.93 -6.58
CA THR A 70 2.80 9.48 -7.44
C THR A 70 2.53 8.62 -8.67
N ASP A 71 3.56 8.00 -9.26
CA ASP A 71 3.42 7.09 -10.39
C ASP A 71 3.42 5.64 -9.90
N TRP A 72 2.23 5.03 -9.88
CA TRP A 72 2.03 3.71 -9.27
C TRP A 72 1.90 2.61 -10.33
N GLU A 73 2.69 1.55 -10.16
CA GLU A 73 2.58 0.30 -10.91
C GLU A 73 1.82 -0.73 -10.05
N GLU A 74 0.75 -1.32 -10.59
CA GLU A 74 0.08 -2.47 -9.98
C GLU A 74 0.91 -3.74 -10.24
N LEU A 75 1.16 -4.50 -9.18
CA LEU A 75 1.80 -5.81 -9.21
C LEU A 75 0.79 -6.91 -8.90
N GLU A 76 1.13 -8.14 -9.27
CA GLU A 76 0.36 -9.29 -8.86
C GLU A 76 0.38 -9.45 -7.32
N ALA A 77 -0.81 -9.47 -6.72
CA ALA A 77 -0.95 -9.72 -5.29
C ALA A 77 -0.75 -11.23 -4.98
N PRO A 78 -0.28 -11.57 -3.76
CA PRO A 78 -0.16 -12.97 -3.33
C PRO A 78 -1.47 -13.74 -3.46
N LYS A 79 -1.41 -14.96 -3.97
CA LYS A 79 -2.56 -15.86 -4.17
C LYS A 79 -2.29 -17.22 -3.55
N TYR A 80 -3.36 -17.88 -3.13
CA TYR A 80 -3.28 -19.31 -2.83
C TYR A 80 -3.08 -20.11 -4.12
N PRO A 81 -2.43 -21.29 -4.05
CA PRO A 81 -2.40 -22.22 -5.17
C PRO A 81 -3.82 -22.55 -5.67
N GLU A 82 -3.93 -22.83 -6.97
CA GLU A 82 -5.19 -23.21 -7.59
C GLU A 82 -5.81 -24.44 -6.90
N GLY A 83 -7.13 -24.43 -6.71
CA GLY A 83 -7.87 -25.50 -6.04
C GLY A 83 -7.71 -25.55 -4.51
N THR A 84 -6.97 -24.61 -3.89
CA THR A 84 -6.91 -24.53 -2.43
C THR A 84 -8.27 -24.16 -1.88
N GLU A 85 -8.74 -24.89 -0.86
CA GLU A 85 -9.97 -24.62 -0.14
C GLU A 85 -9.67 -24.31 1.33
N VAL A 86 -10.40 -23.35 1.91
CA VAL A 86 -10.30 -23.07 3.36
C VAL A 86 -11.17 -24.02 4.18
N LYS A 87 -12.22 -24.56 3.55
CA LYS A 87 -13.17 -25.58 4.03
C LYS A 87 -13.79 -26.23 2.79
N GLU A 88 -14.37 -27.42 2.95
CA GLU A 88 -15.00 -28.17 1.85
C GLU A 88 -15.94 -27.29 1.00
N GLY A 89 -15.62 -27.17 -0.30
CA GLY A 89 -16.37 -26.39 -1.27
C GLY A 89 -16.21 -24.87 -1.18
N VAL A 90 -15.29 -24.36 -0.35
CA VAL A 90 -15.03 -22.93 -0.17
C VAL A 90 -13.60 -22.60 -0.65
N PRO A 91 -13.45 -22.01 -1.86
CA PRO A 91 -12.15 -21.64 -2.38
C PRO A 91 -11.40 -20.65 -1.47
N ALA A 92 -10.10 -20.87 -1.33
CA ALA A 92 -9.22 -19.96 -0.64
C ALA A 92 -8.96 -18.71 -1.49
N ALA A 93 -9.06 -17.54 -0.86
CA ALA A 93 -8.79 -16.26 -1.49
C ALA A 93 -8.04 -15.36 -0.53
N THR A 94 -7.04 -14.63 -1.05
CA THR A 94 -6.34 -13.60 -0.28
C THR A 94 -7.28 -12.42 -0.07
N ARG A 95 -7.74 -12.24 1.16
CA ARG A 95 -8.70 -11.17 1.52
C ARG A 95 -8.07 -9.95 2.17
N TYR A 96 -6.90 -10.12 2.77
CA TYR A 96 -6.27 -9.04 3.51
C TYR A 96 -4.77 -9.25 3.61
N LEU A 97 -4.00 -8.21 3.27
CA LEU A 97 -2.56 -8.16 3.49
C LEU A 97 -2.31 -7.38 4.78
N TRP A 98 -1.99 -8.11 5.86
CA TRP A 98 -1.92 -7.57 7.22
C TRP A 98 -0.52 -7.18 7.67
N ALA A 99 0.52 -7.72 7.02
CA ALA A 99 1.91 -7.39 7.29
C ALA A 99 2.71 -7.36 5.99
N PHE A 100 3.72 -6.50 5.98
CA PHE A 100 4.65 -6.35 4.87
C PHE A 100 5.97 -5.83 5.43
N ALA A 101 7.08 -6.41 4.98
CA ALA A 101 8.42 -5.93 5.26
C ALA A 101 9.03 -5.48 3.93
N ALA A 102 9.37 -4.19 3.84
CA ALA A 102 10.24 -3.70 2.80
C ALA A 102 11.66 -4.29 3.02
N GLY A 103 12.35 -4.57 1.92
CA GLY A 103 13.69 -5.19 1.92
C GLY A 103 14.83 -4.21 2.17
#